data_AF-A0A6G3MN44-F1
#
_entry.id   AF-A0A6G3MN44-F1
#
_cell.length_a   1.000
_cell.length_b   1.000
_cell.length_c   1.000
_cell.angle_alpha   90.00
_cell.angle_beta   90.00
_cell.angle_gamma   90.00
#
_symmetry.space_group_name_H-M   'P 1'
#
loop_
_entity.id
_entity.type
_entity.pdbx_description
1 polymer ?
#
loop_
_entity_poly.entity_id
_entity_poly.type
_entity_poly.pdbx_seq_one_letter_code
_entity_poly.pdbx_strand_id
1 'polypeptide(L)'
;IPENIITGVYTTIGGFLQMVKKTFIEDSNILIGDSATEDRRFKVTEIGTKIDEYIQGTRHFTIIFDDLTGNSFVQDLMSPDPDPNLIFTKYQRTEEQNDFLCLKNEASSIE
;
A
#
# COMPACT_ATOMS: atom_id res chain seq x y z
N ILE A 1 -4.76 -0.68 0.19
CA ILE A 1 -4.82 0.17 1.40
C ILE A 1 -5.23 1.55 0.92
N PRO A 2 -6.28 2.18 1.47
CA PRO A 2 -6.67 3.53 1.08
C PRO A 2 -5.49 4.50 1.20
N GLU A 3 -5.47 5.50 0.32
CA GLU A 3 -4.44 6.54 0.32
C GLU A 3 -4.40 7.29 1.66
N ASN A 4 -3.23 7.80 2.03
CA ASN A 4 -2.98 8.61 3.25
C ASN A 4 -3.13 7.88 4.61
N ILE A 5 -3.25 6.55 4.64
CA ILE A 5 -3.25 5.79 5.90
C ILE A 5 -1.84 5.57 6.44
N ILE A 6 -0.87 5.40 5.54
CA ILE A 6 0.55 5.31 5.87
C ILE A 6 1.23 6.46 5.12
N THR A 7 1.79 7.40 5.87
CA THR A 7 2.54 8.54 5.32
C THR A 7 3.95 8.11 4.92
N GLY A 8 4.63 8.93 4.12
CA GLY A 8 5.93 8.63 3.52
C GLY A 8 6.89 7.91 4.48
N VAL A 9 7.28 6.69 4.11
CA VAL A 9 8.07 5.80 4.94
C VAL A 9 9.20 5.19 4.14
N TYR A 10 10.38 5.11 4.75
CA TYR A 10 11.49 4.31 4.26
C TYR A 10 11.55 3.03 5.09
N THR A 11 11.26 1.88 4.48
CA THR A 11 11.11 0.60 5.18
C THR A 11 11.42 -0.59 4.27
N THR A 12 11.35 -1.79 4.83
CA THR A 12 11.39 -3.05 4.09
C THR A 12 9.98 -3.57 3.84
N ILE A 13 9.83 -4.56 2.96
CA ILE A 13 8.53 -5.21 2.73
C ILE A 13 7.94 -5.80 4.03
N GLY A 14 8.76 -6.46 4.84
CA GLY A 14 8.32 -6.98 6.14
C GLY A 14 7.93 -5.88 7.12
N GLY A 15 8.72 -4.79 7.19
CA GLY A 15 8.41 -3.64 8.03
C GLY A 15 7.12 -2.93 7.60
N PHE A 16 6.88 -2.79 6.30
CA PHE A 16 5.62 -2.27 5.76
C PHE A 16 4.43 -3.12 6.18
N LEU A 17 4.51 -4.45 6.06
CA LEU A 17 3.42 -5.35 6.47
C LEU A 17 3.13 -5.28 7.98
N GLN A 18 4.18 -5.14 8.81
CA GLN A 18 4.01 -4.92 10.24
C GLN A 18 3.27 -3.61 10.53
N MET A 19 3.62 -2.52 9.83
CA MET A 19 2.90 -1.25 9.96
C MET A 19 1.44 -1.39 9.55
N VAL A 20 1.16 -2.07 8.44
CA VAL A 20 -0.21 -2.33 7.98
C VAL A 20 -0.99 -3.13 9.03
N LYS A 21 -0.41 -4.20 9.58
CA LYS A 21 -1.04 -4.98 10.64
C LYS A 21 -1.37 -4.11 11.84
N LYS A 22 -0.39 -3.32 12.30
CA LYS A 22 -0.57 -2.44 13.46
C LYS A 22 -1.70 -1.43 13.21
N THR A 23 -1.64 -0.68 12.12
CA THR A 23 -2.63 0.38 11.82
C THR A 23 -4.04 -0.16 11.64
N PHE A 24 -4.21 -1.31 10.98
CA PHE A 24 -5.53 -1.83 10.66
C PHE A 24 -6.09 -2.82 11.68
N ILE A 25 -5.25 -3.59 12.38
CA ILE A 25 -5.70 -4.67 13.26
C ILE A 25 -5.55 -4.28 14.73
N GLU A 26 -4.44 -3.65 15.10
CA GLU A 26 -4.10 -3.39 16.52
C GLU A 26 -4.59 -2.01 16.98
N ASP A 27 -4.33 -0.97 16.18
CA ASP A 27 -4.66 0.42 16.52
C ASP A 27 -6.10 0.80 16.11
N SER A 28 -6.82 -0.08 15.39
CA SER A 28 -8.11 0.28 14.81
C SER A 28 -9.29 -0.04 15.76
N ASN A 29 -9.77 1.01 16.44
CA ASN A 29 -11.16 1.06 16.93
C ASN A 29 -12.19 1.06 15.77
N ILE A 30 -11.72 1.19 14.52
CA ILE A 30 -12.55 1.29 13.30
C ILE A 30 -13.09 -0.07 12.87
N LEU A 31 -12.30 -1.15 13.00
CA LEU A 31 -12.73 -2.47 12.55
C LEU A 31 -13.48 -3.26 13.63
N ILE A 32 -13.07 -3.12 14.89
CA ILE A 32 -13.68 -3.78 16.05
C ILE A 32 -14.11 -2.71 17.06
N GLY A 33 -15.24 -2.07 16.79
CA GLY A 33 -15.95 -1.28 17.80
C GLY A 33 -16.64 -2.17 18.83
N ASP A 34 -17.16 -1.57 19.90
CA ASP A 34 -17.95 -2.24 20.95
C ASP A 34 -19.19 -2.96 20.39
N SER A 35 -19.74 -2.45 19.30
CA SER A 35 -20.93 -2.95 18.61
C SER A 35 -20.62 -3.96 17.50
N ALA A 36 -19.36 -4.39 17.35
CA ALA A 36 -18.98 -5.34 16.30
C ALA A 36 -19.67 -6.70 16.50
N THR A 37 -20.07 -7.34 15.40
CA THR A 37 -20.60 -8.71 15.42
C THR A 37 -19.46 -9.72 15.59
N GLU A 38 -19.79 -10.94 16.04
CA GLU A 38 -18.82 -12.05 16.14
C GLU A 38 -18.21 -12.38 14.78
N ASP A 39 -19.03 -12.43 13.72
CA ASP A 39 -18.56 -12.67 12.35
C ASP A 39 -17.52 -11.64 11.90
N ARG A 40 -17.71 -10.37 12.27
CA ARG A 40 -16.77 -9.30 11.92
C ARG A 40 -15.47 -9.45 12.69
N ARG A 41 -15.52 -9.76 13.99
CA ARG A 41 -14.33 -10.05 14.81
C ARG A 41 -13.55 -11.22 14.22
N PHE A 42 -14.22 -12.31 13.86
CA PHE A 42 -13.60 -13.48 13.26
C PHE A 42 -12.85 -13.14 11.98
N LYS A 43 -13.46 -12.38 11.07
CA LYS A 43 -12.81 -11.94 9.82
C LYS A 43 -11.58 -11.07 10.06
N VAL A 44 -11.62 -10.18 11.06
CA VAL A 44 -10.45 -9.34 11.41
C VAL A 44 -9.31 -10.20 11.94
N THR A 45 -9.61 -11.18 12.82
CA THR A 45 -8.61 -12.15 13.29
C THR A 45 -8.03 -12.96 12.13
N GLU A 46 -8.87 -13.43 11.21
CA GLU A 46 -8.43 -14.19 10.03
C GLU A 46 -7.48 -13.37 9.14
N ILE A 47 -7.78 -12.08 8.92
CA ILE A 47 -6.89 -11.17 8.18
C ILE A 47 -5.57 -10.98 8.93
N GLY A 48 -5.61 -10.78 10.26
CA GLY A 48 -4.43 -10.66 11.08
C GLY A 48 -3.50 -11.88 10.96
N THR A 49 -4.06 -13.09 11.02
CA THR A 49 -3.30 -14.34 10.83
C THR A 49 -2.68 -14.43 9.44
N LYS A 50 -3.40 -14.06 8.38
CA LYS A 50 -2.84 -14.05 7.01
C LYS A 50 -1.68 -13.06 6.88
N ILE A 51 -1.77 -11.88 7.51
CA ILE A 51 -0.67 -10.91 7.50
C ILE A 51 0.55 -11.48 8.24
N ASP A 52 0.34 -12.22 9.34
CA ASP A 52 1.44 -12.90 10.05
C ASP A 52 2.12 -13.96 9.18
N GLU A 53 1.36 -14.74 8.41
CA GLU A 53 1.91 -15.71 7.44
C GLU A 53 2.80 -15.01 6.39
N TYR A 54 2.36 -13.86 5.88
CA TYR A 54 3.13 -13.08 4.91
C TYR A 54 4.41 -12.49 5.51
N ILE A 55 4.35 -11.96 6.73
CA ILE A 55 5.51 -11.43 7.45
C ILE A 55 6.54 -12.53 7.71
N GLN A 56 6.09 -13.73 8.07
CA GLN A 56 6.95 -14.89 8.33
C GLN A 56 7.49 -15.55 7.05
N GLY A 57 6.97 -15.19 5.88
CA GLY A 57 7.33 -15.80 4.61
C GLY A 57 6.83 -17.24 4.46
N THR A 58 5.84 -17.67 5.26
CA THR A 58 5.27 -19.03 5.17
C THR A 58 4.24 -19.17 4.05
N ARG A 59 3.87 -18.04 3.44
CA ARG A 59 2.90 -17.99 2.35
C ARG A 59 3.33 -16.99 1.28
N HIS A 60 3.28 -17.40 0.01
CA HIS A 60 3.52 -16.52 -1.13
C HIS A 60 2.38 -15.53 -1.33
N PHE A 61 2.74 -14.34 -1.77
CA PHE A 61 1.81 -13.25 -2.04
C PHE A 61 2.44 -12.25 -3.03
N THR A 62 1.61 -11.37 -3.57
CA THR A 62 2.03 -10.27 -4.45
C THR A 62 1.60 -8.96 -3.82
N ILE A 63 2.53 -8.01 -3.74
CA ILE A 63 2.21 -6.63 -3.37
C ILE A 63 2.20 -5.79 -4.64
N ILE A 64 1.16 -4.98 -4.78
CA ILE A 64 1.05 -4.01 -5.87
C ILE A 64 1.15 -2.63 -5.24
N PHE A 65 2.21 -1.90 -5.58
CA PHE A 65 2.35 -0.48 -5.26
C PHE A 65 1.92 0.34 -6.47
N ASP A 66 0.82 1.07 -6.32
CA ASP A 66 0.33 1.99 -7.32
C ASP A 66 0.46 3.42 -6.77
N ASP A 67 1.37 4.20 -7.36
CA ASP A 67 1.71 5.56 -6.90
C ASP A 67 1.61 6.54 -8.08
N LEU A 68 0.57 7.38 -8.03
CA LEU A 68 0.30 8.41 -9.02
C LEU A 68 1.44 9.43 -9.18
N THR A 69 2.26 9.62 -8.14
CA THR A 69 3.36 10.60 -8.16
C THR A 69 4.65 10.01 -8.70
N GLY A 70 4.76 8.67 -8.75
CA GLY A 70 5.96 7.95 -9.16
C GLY A 70 7.15 8.11 -8.20
N ASN A 71 6.91 8.49 -6.95
CA ASN A 71 7.95 8.72 -5.94
C ASN A 71 8.23 7.50 -5.06
N SER A 72 7.42 6.46 -5.17
CA SER A 72 7.63 5.18 -4.48
C SER A 72 8.74 4.37 -5.15
N PHE A 73 9.53 3.68 -4.33
CA PHE A 73 10.67 2.89 -4.78
C PHE A 73 10.72 1.55 -4.05
N VAL A 74 11.04 0.48 -4.79
CA VAL A 74 11.35 -0.84 -4.27
C VAL A 74 12.75 -1.22 -4.77
N GLN A 75 13.61 -1.70 -3.86
CA GLN A 75 14.97 -2.08 -4.22
C GLN A 75 14.99 -3.37 -5.04
N ASP A 76 15.67 -3.34 -6.18
CA ASP A 76 16.06 -4.53 -6.95
C ASP A 76 17.29 -5.18 -6.29
N LEU A 77 17.16 -6.46 -5.91
CA LEU A 77 18.20 -7.21 -5.22
C LEU A 77 19.09 -8.03 -6.16
N MET A 78 18.72 -8.17 -7.43
CA MET A 78 19.40 -9.03 -8.42
C MET A 78 20.20 -8.24 -9.47
N SER A 79 20.12 -6.91 -9.45
CA SER A 79 20.88 -6.03 -10.34
C SER A 79 22.39 -6.42 -10.42
N PRO A 80 22.97 -6.52 -11.62
CA PRO A 80 22.47 -6.01 -12.91
C PRO A 80 21.49 -6.95 -13.64
N ASP A 81 21.26 -8.16 -13.13
CA ASP A 81 20.32 -9.10 -13.73
C ASP A 81 18.87 -8.74 -13.37
N PRO A 82 17.88 -8.99 -14.25
CA PRO A 82 16.49 -8.71 -13.94
C PRO A 82 15.96 -9.58 -12.77
N ASP A 83 15.38 -8.95 -11.75
CA ASP A 83 14.69 -9.68 -10.67
C ASP A 83 13.35 -10.26 -11.18
N PRO A 84 13.17 -11.60 -11.19
CA PRO A 84 11.94 -12.23 -11.66
C PRO A 84 10.72 -11.97 -10.77
N ASN A 85 10.91 -11.49 -9.53
CA ASN A 85 9.84 -11.24 -8.57
C ASN A 85 9.46 -9.74 -8.48
N LEU A 86 10.11 -8.88 -9.27
CA LEU A 86 9.90 -7.43 -9.25
C LEU A 86 9.55 -6.92 -10.65
N ILE A 87 8.36 -6.33 -10.77
CA ILE A 87 7.85 -5.78 -12.02
C ILE A 87 7.60 -4.29 -11.82
N PHE A 88 8.25 -3.46 -12.65
CA PHE A 88 7.99 -2.02 -12.71
C PHE A 88 7.20 -1.68 -13.96
N THR A 89 6.06 -0.99 -13.79
CA THR A 89 5.25 -0.49 -14.89
C THR A 89 5.04 1.01 -14.73
N LYS A 90 5.50 1.79 -15.70
CA LYS A 90 5.20 3.22 -15.80
C LYS A 90 3.97 3.40 -16.68
N TYR A 91 3.04 4.25 -16.26
CA TYR A 91 1.84 4.56 -17.01
C TYR A 91 1.59 6.07 -17.07
N GLN A 92 0.83 6.49 -18.07
CA GLN A 92 0.38 7.88 -18.20
C GLN A 92 -0.84 8.07 -17.31
N ARG A 93 -0.80 9.08 -16.43
CA ARG A 93 -1.94 9.44 -15.58
C ARG A 93 -3.14 9.87 -16.41
N THR A 94 -4.34 9.51 -15.94
CA THR A 94 -5.61 10.04 -16.46
C THR A 94 -5.77 11.52 -16.08
N GLU A 95 -6.73 12.21 -16.72
CA GLU A 95 -7.05 13.59 -16.36
C GLU A 95 -7.52 13.73 -14.91
N GLU A 96 -8.36 12.79 -14.44
CA GLU A 96 -8.85 12.73 -13.06
C GLU A 96 -7.69 12.56 -12.06
N GLN A 97 -6.70 11.73 -12.39
CA GLN A 97 -5.51 11.56 -11.55
C GLN A 97 -4.63 12.82 -11.52
N ASN A 98 -4.56 13.58 -12.61
CA ASN A 98 -3.87 14.87 -12.62
C ASN A 98 -4.64 15.93 -11.81
N ASP A 99 -5.97 15.94 -11.88
CA ASP A 99 -6.82 16.79 -11.05
C ASP A 99 -6.64 16.50 -9.57
N PHE A 100 -6.66 15.22 -9.20
CA PHE A 100 -6.47 14.78 -7.83
C PHE A 100 -5.13 15.25 -7.24
N LEU A 101 -4.08 15.29 -8.05
CA LEU A 101 -2.76 15.79 -7.67
C LEU A 101 -2.62 17.31 -7.77
N CYS A 102 -3.69 18.03 -8.10
CA CYS A 102 -3.69 19.48 -8.33
C CYS A 102 -2.68 19.91 -9.41
N LEU A 103 -2.47 19.08 -10.45
CA LEU A 103 -1.49 19.33 -11.51
C LEU A 103 -2.09 19.99 -12.75
N LYS A 104 -3.39 20.29 -12.75
CA LYS A 104 -3.96 21.23 -13.71
C LYS A 104 -3.52 22.64 -13.34
N ASN A 105 -2.42 23.09 -13.92
CA ASN A 105 -2.04 24.49 -13.87
C ASN A 105 -2.89 25.29 -14.88
N GLU A 106 -3.27 26.51 -14.47
CA GLU A 106 -3.75 27.62 -15.30
C GLU A 106 -2.70 28.04 -16.35
N ALA A 107 -2.33 27.13 -17.25
CA ALA A 107 -1.45 27.41 -18.37
C ALA A 107 -2.23 27.96 -19.58
N SER A 108 -3.19 28.87 -19.34
CA SER A 108 -3.87 29.63 -20.39
C SER A 108 -3.91 31.15 -20.13
N SER A 109 -3.10 31.67 -19.21
CA SER A 109 -2.96 33.11 -18.96
C SER A 109 -1.52 33.56 -19.08
N ILE A 110 -0.87 33.23 -20.20
CA ILE A 110 0.22 34.03 -20.77
C ILE A 110 -0.03 34.09 -22.29
N GLU A 111 -1.00 34.92 -22.67
CA GLU A 111 -0.99 35.67 -23.93
C GLU A 111 -1.18 37.15 -23.60
#